data_AF-A0A7S0N6A5-F1
#
_entry.id   AF-A0A7S0N6A5-F1
#
_cell.length_a   1.000
_cell.length_b   1.000
_cell.length_c   1.000
_cell.angle_alpha   90.00
_cell.angle_beta   90.00
_cell.angle_gamma   90.00
#
_symmetry.space_group_name_H-M   'P 1'
#
loop_
_entity.id
_entity.type
_entity.pdbx_description
1 polymer ?
#
loop_
_entity_poly.entity_id
_entity_poly.type
_entity_poly.pdbx_seq_one_letter_code
_entity_poly.pdbx_strand_id
1 'polypeptide(L)'
;MSSQKGNTAKKGGPSFHNTYKYKPDRAVKLGQTEIQKKKQLQRSIDYNVCQKCSEKIKWKFDYGKYVALKQPAKCQECRKSTVRLAYRTLCDPCAAKRKVCPGCCEFESEEAKEEAKMLRLMLKAGIDPNEVSPQELLQSKAKTEGGGSEGGEANGGAGEKG
;
A
#
# COMPACT_ATOMS: atom_id res chain seq x y z
N MET A 1 30.47 31.02 -31.49
CA MET A 1 29.52 30.44 -30.51
C MET A 1 30.34 29.82 -29.39
N SER A 2 30.25 30.34 -28.16
CA SER A 2 31.14 29.97 -27.05
C SER A 2 30.80 28.58 -26.50
N SER A 3 31.76 27.65 -26.56
CA SER A 3 31.63 26.27 -26.08
C SER A 3 32.18 26.09 -24.66
N GLN A 4 31.86 27.00 -23.74
CA GLN A 4 32.36 26.89 -22.38
C GLN A 4 31.45 26.01 -21.53
N LYS A 5 31.99 24.85 -21.11
CA LYS A 5 31.35 23.91 -20.19
C LYS A 5 31.11 24.64 -18.86
N GLY A 6 29.85 24.87 -18.52
CA GLY A 6 29.45 25.64 -17.34
C GLY A 6 30.12 25.13 -16.07
N ASN A 7 30.56 26.06 -15.22
CA ASN A 7 31.18 25.80 -13.93
C ASN A 7 30.31 24.86 -13.08
N THR A 8 30.63 23.56 -13.03
CA THR A 8 29.89 22.51 -12.31
C THR A 8 30.23 22.45 -10.82
N ALA A 9 31.01 23.39 -10.29
CA ALA A 9 31.14 23.56 -8.86
C ALA A 9 29.80 24.09 -8.32
N LYS A 10 29.02 23.23 -7.66
CA LYS A 10 27.79 23.64 -6.97
C LYS A 10 28.15 24.72 -5.95
N LYS A 11 27.98 25.99 -6.29
CA LYS A 11 27.85 27.06 -5.30
C LYS A 11 26.73 26.60 -4.36
N GLY A 12 27.00 26.59 -3.06
CA GLY A 12 26.05 26.16 -2.04
C GLY A 12 24.69 26.84 -2.24
N GLY A 13 23.64 26.24 -1.66
CA GLY A 13 22.30 26.82 -1.69
C GLY A 13 22.29 28.28 -1.21
N PRO A 14 21.25 29.06 -1.55
CA PRO A 14 21.17 30.47 -1.21
C PRO A 14 21.47 30.73 0.28
N SER A 15 22.31 31.73 0.55
CA SER A 15 22.76 32.07 1.92
C SER A 15 21.62 32.43 2.85
N PHE A 16 20.50 32.93 2.31
CA PHE A 16 19.31 33.23 3.09
C PHE A 16 18.22 32.21 2.78
N HIS A 17 17.97 31.32 3.73
CA HIS A 17 16.85 30.39 3.70
C HIS A 17 15.88 30.71 4.84
N ASN A 18 14.60 30.45 4.63
CA ASN A 18 13.60 30.70 5.65
C ASN A 18 13.83 29.75 6.84
N THR A 19 14.02 30.29 8.03
CA THR A 19 14.21 29.50 9.27
C THR A 19 12.88 28.98 9.83
N TYR A 20 11.76 29.55 9.38
CA TYR A 20 10.43 29.18 9.82
C TYR A 20 9.54 28.82 8.63
N LYS A 21 8.59 27.91 8.87
CA LYS A 21 7.57 27.58 7.88
C LYS A 21 6.67 28.80 7.63
N TYR A 22 6.44 29.12 6.36
CA TYR A 22 5.48 30.13 5.93
C TYR A 22 4.07 29.79 6.46
N LYS A 23 3.40 30.78 7.04
CA LYS A 23 2.02 30.68 7.53
C LYS A 23 1.16 31.67 6.73
N PRO A 24 0.25 31.19 5.85
CA PRO A 24 -0.54 32.08 5.00
C PRO A 24 -1.42 33.02 5.82
N ASP A 25 -2.05 32.50 6.88
CA ASP A 25 -3.02 33.24 7.71
C ASP A 25 -2.36 33.94 8.90
N ARG A 26 -1.07 34.34 8.83
CA ARG A 26 -0.33 34.89 10.00
C ARG A 26 -0.99 36.14 10.60
N ALA A 27 -1.58 36.99 9.75
CA ALA A 27 -2.24 38.22 10.17
C ALA A 27 -3.72 38.01 10.55
N VAL A 28 -4.30 36.84 10.23
CA VAL A 28 -5.72 36.57 10.46
C VAL A 28 -5.90 36.01 11.87
N LYS A 29 -6.58 36.76 12.73
CA LYS A 29 -6.98 36.29 14.06
C LYS A 29 -8.28 35.50 13.94
N LEU A 30 -8.17 34.17 13.84
CA LEU A 30 -9.32 33.27 13.90
C LEU A 30 -9.80 33.10 15.34
N GLY A 31 -11.11 33.11 15.56
CA GLY A 31 -11.71 32.75 16.84
C GLY A 31 -11.49 31.28 17.20
N GLN A 32 -11.59 30.91 18.49
CA GLN A 32 -11.41 29.53 18.95
C GLN A 32 -12.33 28.53 18.25
N THR A 33 -13.57 28.90 18.01
CA THR A 33 -14.57 28.07 17.34
C THR A 33 -14.16 27.74 15.90
N GLU A 34 -13.66 28.71 15.15
CA GLU A 34 -13.20 28.52 13.77
C GLU A 34 -11.94 27.66 13.71
N ILE A 35 -11.02 27.83 14.67
CA ILE A 35 -9.84 26.96 14.80
C ILE A 35 -10.26 25.51 15.06
N GLN A 36 -11.25 25.29 15.93
CA GLN A 36 -11.78 23.96 16.22
C GLN A 36 -12.45 23.34 14.99
N LYS A 37 -13.30 24.09 14.27
CA LYS A 37 -13.92 23.63 13.02
C LYS A 37 -12.89 23.23 11.98
N LYS A 38 -11.85 24.04 11.76
CA LYS A 38 -10.76 23.73 10.82
C LYS A 38 -10.04 22.44 11.20
N LYS A 39 -9.73 22.25 12.48
CA LYS A 39 -9.11 21.01 12.98
C LYS A 39 -10.02 19.79 12.84
N GLN A 40 -11.31 19.94 13.11
CA GLN A 40 -12.28 18.85 12.95
C GLN A 40 -12.43 18.45 11.48
N LEU A 41 -12.52 19.43 10.58
CA LEU A 41 -12.55 19.18 9.15
C LEU A 41 -11.29 18.44 8.69
N GLN A 42 -10.10 18.90 9.10
CA GLN A 42 -8.85 18.23 8.77
C GLN A 42 -8.87 16.76 9.24
N ARG A 43 -9.23 16.50 10.51
CA ARG A 43 -9.33 15.12 11.03
C ARG A 43 -10.33 14.25 10.27
N SER A 44 -11.47 14.81 9.86
CA SER A 44 -12.47 14.06 9.12
C SER A 44 -11.96 13.60 7.75
N ILE A 45 -11.12 14.41 7.10
CA ILE A 45 -10.56 14.11 5.78
C ILE A 45 -9.37 13.16 5.89
N ASP A 46 -8.56 13.32 6.93
CA ASP A 46 -7.42 12.45 7.28
C ASP A 46 -7.84 11.09 7.86
N TYR A 47 -9.14 10.82 8.02
CA TYR A 47 -9.64 9.55 8.55
C TYR A 47 -9.54 8.42 7.50
N ASN A 48 -9.01 7.25 7.90
CA ASN A 48 -8.85 6.05 7.06
C ASN A 48 -8.13 6.33 5.72
N VAL A 49 -7.07 7.14 5.75
CA VAL A 49 -6.19 7.35 4.59
C VAL A 49 -4.77 6.97 4.95
N CYS A 50 -4.03 6.46 3.96
CA CYS A 50 -2.62 6.11 4.15
C CYS A 50 -1.77 7.35 4.45
N GLN A 51 -0.63 7.13 5.12
CA GLN A 51 0.29 8.21 5.52
C GLN A 51 0.64 9.17 4.38
N LYS A 52 0.93 8.63 3.19
CA LYS A 52 1.26 9.43 2.00
C LYS A 52 0.12 10.39 1.61
N CYS A 53 -1.13 9.96 1.75
CA CYS A 53 -2.30 10.79 1.46
C CYS A 53 -2.54 11.82 2.57
N SER A 54 -2.37 11.43 3.84
CA SER A 54 -2.48 12.35 4.98
C SER A 54 -1.47 13.49 4.88
N GLU A 55 -0.23 13.23 4.44
CA GLU A 55 0.77 14.27 4.23
C GLU A 55 0.38 15.26 3.12
N LYS A 56 -0.20 14.75 2.02
CA LYS A 56 -0.74 15.58 0.94
C LYS A 56 -1.86 16.47 1.45
N ILE A 57 -2.80 15.92 2.22
CA ILE A 57 -3.94 16.65 2.79
C ILE A 57 -3.43 17.72 3.78
N LYS A 58 -2.55 17.34 4.71
CA LYS A 58 -1.92 18.26 5.67
C LYS A 58 -1.24 19.43 4.97
N TRP A 59 -0.49 19.17 3.88
CA TRP A 59 0.12 20.24 3.08
C TRP A 59 -0.94 21.18 2.48
N LYS A 60 -2.05 20.65 1.96
CA LYS A 60 -3.15 21.49 1.43
C LYS A 60 -3.73 22.40 2.52
N PHE A 61 -3.92 21.89 3.74
CA PHE A 61 -4.39 22.70 4.88
C PHE A 61 -3.38 23.75 5.33
N ASP A 62 -2.11 23.36 5.48
CA ASP A 62 -1.03 24.22 5.98
C ASP A 62 -0.77 25.43 5.06
N TYR A 63 -0.95 25.24 3.75
CA TYR A 63 -0.71 26.27 2.73
C TYR A 63 -1.98 26.93 2.19
N GLY A 64 -3.15 26.68 2.80
CA GLY A 64 -4.41 27.30 2.36
C GLY A 64 -4.87 26.86 0.96
N LYS A 65 -4.37 25.71 0.47
CA LYS A 65 -4.72 25.13 -0.85
C LYS A 65 -5.81 24.07 -0.77
N TYR A 66 -6.46 23.97 0.39
CA TYR A 66 -7.58 23.08 0.61
C TYR A 66 -8.80 23.55 -0.18
N VAL A 67 -9.43 22.63 -0.93
CA VAL A 67 -10.65 22.89 -1.68
C VAL A 67 -11.69 21.85 -1.30
N ALA A 68 -12.77 22.31 -0.68
CA ALA A 68 -13.91 21.45 -0.33
C ALA A 68 -14.70 21.03 -1.58
N LEU A 69 -15.35 19.87 -1.50
CA LEU A 69 -16.31 19.46 -2.51
C LEU A 69 -17.58 20.31 -2.40
N LYS A 70 -18.01 20.92 -3.51
CA LYS A 70 -19.31 21.62 -3.58
C LYS A 70 -20.49 20.64 -3.65
N GLN A 71 -20.27 19.46 -4.23
CA GLN A 71 -21.26 18.40 -4.42
C GLN A 71 -20.58 17.05 -4.19
N PRO A 72 -21.32 16.00 -3.76
CA PRO A 72 -20.77 14.67 -3.60
C PRO A 72 -20.18 14.14 -4.91
N ALA A 73 -18.95 13.61 -4.87
CA ALA A 73 -18.29 13.02 -6.02
C ALA A 73 -18.75 11.55 -6.25
N LYS A 74 -18.60 11.08 -7.49
CA LYS A 74 -18.88 9.69 -7.86
C LYS A 74 -17.77 8.77 -7.36
N CYS A 75 -18.14 7.73 -6.64
CA CYS A 75 -17.23 6.67 -6.22
C CYS A 75 -16.80 5.83 -7.45
N GLN A 76 -15.51 5.53 -7.58
CA GLN A 76 -14.99 4.71 -8.69
C GLN A 76 -15.52 3.27 -8.66
N GLU A 77 -15.86 2.74 -7.48
CA GLU A 77 -16.32 1.35 -7.32
C GLU A 77 -17.83 1.23 -7.52
N CYS A 78 -18.64 1.85 -6.64
CA CYS A 78 -20.08 1.72 -6.70
C CYS A 78 -20.76 2.66 -7.71
N ARG A 79 -20.01 3.59 -8.33
CA ARG A 79 -20.49 4.60 -9.30
C ARG A 79 -21.57 5.55 -8.79
N LYS A 80 -21.93 5.49 -7.50
CA LYS A 80 -22.87 6.39 -6.83
C LYS A 80 -22.16 7.66 -6.35
N SER A 81 -22.89 8.77 -6.27
CA SER A 81 -22.41 10.06 -5.75
C SER A 81 -22.38 10.08 -4.22
N THR A 82 -21.54 9.24 -3.63
CA THR A 82 -21.46 9.00 -2.18
C THR A 82 -20.19 9.54 -1.54
N VAL A 83 -19.23 10.03 -2.33
CA VAL A 83 -17.96 10.57 -1.83
C VAL A 83 -18.19 12.00 -1.35
N ARG A 84 -18.23 12.20 -0.03
CA ARG A 84 -18.50 13.50 0.60
C ARG A 84 -17.23 14.28 0.98
N LEU A 85 -16.11 13.58 1.14
CA LEU A 85 -14.85 14.17 1.60
C LEU A 85 -13.93 14.44 0.40
N ALA A 86 -13.28 15.60 0.42
CA ALA A 86 -12.37 16.02 -0.63
C ALA A 86 -11.15 15.09 -0.74
N TYR A 87 -10.54 15.02 -1.93
CA TYR A 87 -9.37 14.22 -2.24
C TYR A 87 -9.55 12.69 -2.12
N ARG A 88 -10.80 12.21 -2.07
CA ARG A 88 -11.15 10.78 -2.14
C ARG A 88 -11.70 10.41 -3.51
N THR A 89 -11.40 9.20 -3.95
CA THR A 89 -11.91 8.59 -5.19
C THR A 89 -12.88 7.45 -4.90
N LEU A 90 -12.76 6.83 -3.72
CA LEU A 90 -13.68 5.83 -3.20
C LEU A 90 -14.49 6.38 -2.03
N CYS A 91 -15.72 5.88 -1.87
CA CYS A 91 -16.47 6.09 -0.64
C CYS A 91 -16.01 5.11 0.44
N ASP A 92 -16.21 5.49 1.70
CA ASP A 92 -15.79 4.71 2.87
C ASP A 92 -16.24 3.24 2.84
N PRO A 93 -17.50 2.88 2.49
CA PRO A 93 -17.89 1.46 2.45
C PRO A 93 -17.19 0.69 1.33
N CYS A 94 -16.84 1.33 0.21
CA CYS A 94 -16.11 0.67 -0.88
C CYS A 94 -14.63 0.49 -0.51
N ALA A 95 -14.02 1.49 0.11
CA ALA A 95 -12.65 1.40 0.61
C ALA A 95 -12.50 0.31 1.67
N ALA A 96 -13.44 0.22 2.63
CA ALA A 96 -13.45 -0.80 3.66
C ALA A 96 -13.58 -2.23 3.10
N LYS A 97 -14.46 -2.44 2.11
CA LYS A 97 -14.62 -3.74 1.43
C LYS A 97 -13.35 -4.19 0.71
N ARG A 98 -12.63 -3.25 0.09
CA ARG A 98 -11.41 -3.52 -0.67
C ARG A 98 -10.13 -3.47 0.15
N LYS A 99 -10.20 -3.01 1.42
CA LYS A 99 -9.04 -2.77 2.30
C LYS A 99 -7.96 -1.90 1.65
N VAL A 100 -8.37 -0.83 0.97
CA VAL A 100 -7.48 0.13 0.30
C VAL A 100 -7.74 1.54 0.77
N CYS A 101 -6.73 2.40 0.64
CA CYS A 101 -6.86 3.83 0.92
C CYS A 101 -7.91 4.47 -0.02
N PRO A 102 -8.91 5.22 0.48
CA PRO A 102 -9.94 5.85 -0.33
C PRO A 102 -9.42 7.01 -1.19
N GLY A 103 -8.21 7.51 -0.91
CA GLY A 103 -7.56 8.55 -1.69
C GLY A 103 -6.84 7.99 -2.92
N CYS A 104 -5.83 7.14 -2.69
CA CYS A 104 -4.95 6.62 -3.73
C CYS A 104 -5.26 5.19 -4.21
N CYS A 105 -6.25 4.52 -3.62
CA CYS A 105 -6.62 3.13 -3.93
C CYS A 105 -5.48 2.11 -3.76
N GLU A 106 -4.46 2.45 -2.98
CA GLU A 106 -3.31 1.57 -2.68
C GLU A 106 -3.52 0.91 -1.31
N PHE A 107 -3.01 -0.31 -1.15
CA PHE A 107 -3.11 -1.07 0.10
C PHE A 107 -2.35 -0.36 1.23
N GLU A 108 -2.95 -0.34 2.42
CA GLU A 108 -2.41 0.37 3.58
C GLU A 108 -1.25 -0.36 4.27
N SER A 109 -1.23 -1.70 4.31
CA SER A 109 -0.15 -2.47 4.94
C SER A 109 0.78 -3.11 3.91
N GLU A 110 2.06 -3.27 4.29
CA GLU A 110 3.03 -4.04 3.50
C GLU A 110 2.61 -5.51 3.37
N GLU A 111 1.99 -6.08 4.42
CA GLU A 111 1.43 -7.43 4.39
C GLU A 111 0.34 -7.56 3.32
N ALA A 112 -0.60 -6.62 3.25
CA ALA A 112 -1.65 -6.61 2.21
C ALA A 112 -1.07 -6.39 0.81
N LYS A 113 0.03 -5.65 0.68
CA LYS A 113 0.76 -5.53 -0.60
C LYS A 113 1.42 -6.85 -0.99
N GLU A 114 2.05 -7.53 -0.04
CA GLU A 114 2.73 -8.79 -0.31
C GLU A 114 1.72 -9.92 -0.59
N GLU A 115 0.59 -9.96 0.13
CA GLU A 115 -0.56 -10.82 -0.17
C GLU A 115 -1.12 -10.55 -1.58
N ALA A 116 -1.37 -9.29 -1.93
CA ALA A 116 -1.86 -8.92 -3.26
C ALA A 116 -0.86 -9.25 -4.37
N LYS A 117 0.44 -9.11 -4.09
CA LYS A 117 1.53 -9.46 -5.01
C LYS A 117 1.64 -10.97 -5.18
N MET A 118 1.55 -11.75 -4.10
CA MET A 118 1.49 -13.22 -4.10
C MET A 118 0.27 -13.72 -4.88
N LEU A 119 -0.92 -13.19 -4.60
CA LEU A 119 -2.15 -13.51 -5.33
C LEU A 119 -2.00 -13.21 -6.84
N ARG A 120 -1.40 -12.07 -7.17
CA ARG A 120 -1.16 -11.69 -8.57
C ARG A 120 -0.15 -12.62 -9.25
N LEU A 121 0.88 -13.08 -8.54
CA LEU A 121 1.85 -14.06 -9.05
C LEU A 121 1.19 -15.42 -9.27
N MET A 122 0.37 -15.90 -8.32
CA MET A 122 -0.40 -17.15 -8.43
C MET A 122 -1.35 -17.11 -9.63
N LEU A 123 -2.13 -16.04 -9.79
CA LEU A 123 -3.03 -15.88 -10.94
C LEU A 123 -2.27 -15.84 -12.27
N LYS A 124 -1.11 -15.19 -12.31
CA LYS A 124 -0.25 -15.14 -13.52
C LYS A 124 0.36 -16.50 -13.85
N ALA A 125 0.57 -17.35 -12.84
CA ALA A 125 0.98 -18.74 -12.99
C ALA A 125 -0.18 -19.69 -13.30
N GLY A 126 -1.43 -19.20 -13.37
CA GLY A 126 -2.61 -20.03 -13.61
C GLY A 126 -3.00 -20.92 -12.44
N ILE A 127 -2.55 -20.59 -11.22
CA ILE A 127 -2.85 -21.33 -10.00
C ILE A 127 -4.03 -20.66 -9.33
N ASP A 128 -5.18 -21.33 -9.25
CA ASP A 128 -6.37 -20.82 -8.58
C ASP A 128 -6.20 -20.86 -7.05
N PRO A 129 -6.17 -19.71 -6.37
CA PRO A 129 -5.95 -19.65 -4.92
C PRO A 129 -7.10 -20.25 -4.10
N ASN A 130 -8.22 -20.60 -4.74
CA ASN A 130 -9.39 -21.22 -4.11
C ASN A 130 -9.49 -22.74 -4.36
N GLU A 131 -8.65 -23.31 -5.23
CA GLU A 131 -8.59 -24.75 -5.50
C GLU A 131 -7.50 -25.49 -4.71
N VAL A 132 -6.64 -24.77 -3.97
CA VAL A 132 -5.67 -25.39 -3.08
C VAL A 132 -6.37 -25.85 -1.80
N SER A 133 -7.07 -26.99 -1.89
CA SER A 133 -7.69 -27.66 -0.76
C SER A 133 -6.63 -27.95 0.32
N PRO A 134 -6.89 -27.66 1.60
CA PRO A 134 -5.99 -27.99 2.70
C PRO A 134 -5.57 -29.47 2.75
N GLN A 135 -6.32 -30.35 2.08
CA GLN A 135 -6.06 -31.79 2.05
C GLN A 135 -4.88 -32.19 1.14
N GLU A 136 -4.65 -31.47 0.04
CA GLU A 136 -3.54 -31.74 -0.90
C GLU A 136 -2.17 -31.45 -0.25
N LEU A 137 -2.11 -30.43 0.62
CA LEU A 137 -0.91 -30.08 1.40
C LEU A 137 -0.60 -31.11 2.50
N LEU A 138 -1.62 -31.83 3.00
CA LEU A 138 -1.44 -32.92 3.97
C LEU A 138 -0.94 -34.21 3.29
N GLN A 139 -1.40 -34.49 2.08
CA GLN A 139 -1.06 -35.71 1.33
C GLN A 139 0.35 -35.68 0.74
N SER A 140 0.87 -34.50 0.39
CA SER A 140 2.25 -34.32 -0.08
C SER A 140 3.30 -34.53 1.01
N LYS A 141 2.97 -34.33 2.30
CA LYS A 141 3.85 -34.67 3.44
C LYS A 141 3.87 -36.17 3.78
N ALA A 142 2.82 -36.92 3.44
CA ALA A 142 2.75 -38.35 3.75
C ALA A 142 3.52 -39.24 2.76
N LYS A 143 3.95 -38.71 1.60
CA LYS A 143 4.53 -39.51 0.51
C LYS A 143 6.07 -39.52 0.49
N THR A 144 6.74 -38.75 1.34
CA THR A 144 8.20 -38.73 1.44
C THR A 144 8.77 -39.65 2.53
N GLU A 145 7.93 -40.41 3.24
CA GLU A 145 8.37 -41.27 4.37
C GLU A 145 8.22 -42.77 4.11
N GLY A 146 7.90 -43.22 2.88
CA GLY A 146 7.76 -44.65 2.59
C GLY A 146 8.19 -45.04 1.18
N GLY A 147 9.34 -45.69 1.05
CA GLY A 147 9.68 -46.47 -0.14
C GLY A 147 11.13 -46.37 -0.62
N GLY A 148 12.06 -47.01 0.09
CA GLY A 148 13.35 -47.44 -0.46
C GLY A 148 13.47 -48.95 -0.32
N SER A 149 13.23 -49.67 -1.41
CA SER A 149 13.43 -51.13 -1.57
C SER A 149 14.18 -51.37 -2.89
N GLU A 150 14.68 -52.60 -3.05
CA GLU A 150 15.42 -53.21 -4.18
C GLU A 150 16.95 -53.03 -4.11
N GLY A 151 17.81 -54.04 -4.28
CA GLY A 151 17.74 -55.49 -4.57
C GLY A 151 19.13 -56.08 -4.21
N GLY A 152 19.43 -57.36 -4.01
CA GLY A 152 18.97 -58.58 -4.68
C GLY A 152 20.10 -59.10 -5.58
N GLU A 153 20.85 -60.14 -5.17
CA GLU A 153 21.50 -61.10 -6.08
C GLU A 153 22.09 -62.32 -5.34
N ALA A 154 21.90 -63.50 -5.94
CA ALA A 154 22.20 -64.83 -5.41
C ALA A 154 23.55 -65.37 -5.93
N ASN A 155 24.17 -66.33 -5.21
CA ASN A 155 24.50 -67.69 -5.69
C ASN A 155 25.56 -68.43 -4.83
N GLY A 156 25.36 -69.75 -4.69
CA GLY A 156 26.35 -70.81 -4.42
C GLY A 156 26.88 -70.92 -2.97
N GLY A 157 27.00 -72.07 -2.32
CA GLY A 157 26.98 -73.45 -2.76
C GLY A 157 28.08 -74.24 -2.00
N ALA A 158 27.68 -75.38 -1.40
CA ALA A 158 28.49 -76.52 -0.95
C ALA A 158 29.43 -76.38 0.27
N GLY A 159 29.47 -77.44 1.10
CA GLY A 159 30.70 -77.80 1.83
C GLY A 159 30.52 -78.37 3.22
N GLU A 160 30.28 -79.67 3.30
CA GLU A 160 30.30 -80.52 4.49
C GLU A 160 31.73 -80.76 5.03
N LYS A 161 31.79 -81.18 6.31
CA LYS A 161 32.88 -81.91 7.03
C LYS A 161 33.90 -81.12 7.84
N GLY A 162 34.05 -81.56 9.09
CA GLY A 162 35.13 -81.25 10.02
C GLY A 162 34.71 -81.53 11.45
#